data_AF-A5TY31-F1
#
_entry.id   AF-A5TY31-F1
#
_cell.length_a   1.000
_cell.length_b   1.000
_cell.length_c   1.000
_cell.angle_alpha   90.00
_cell.angle_beta   90.00
_cell.angle_gamma   90.00
#
_symmetry.space_group_name_H-M   'P 1'
#
loop_
_entity.id
_entity.type
_entity.pdbx_description
1 polymer ?
#
loop_
_entity_poly.entity_id
_entity_poly.type
_entity_poly.pdbx_seq_one_letter_code
_entity_poly.pdbx_strand_id
1 'polypeptide(L)'
;MEVFMVIVRKNITLKEDVIIFNDYCKKAGQTLSELLRNSALKVIKEVKEMNLAEYIEINCKKMDKEEGEETGKIIKNIETDKEI
;
A
#
# COMPACT_ATOMS: atom_id res chain seq x y z
N MET A 1 30.91 2.31 1.28
CA MET A 1 30.00 1.20 1.60
C MET A 1 29.74 0.48 0.28
N GLU A 2 30.36 -0.67 0.05
CA GLU A 2 30.10 -1.43 -1.17
C GLU A 2 28.68 -2.02 -1.08
N VAL A 3 27.80 -1.58 -1.98
CA VAL A 3 26.46 -2.13 -2.10
C VAL A 3 26.58 -3.44 -2.87
N PHE A 4 26.65 -4.56 -2.16
CA PHE A 4 26.62 -5.88 -2.81
C PHE A 4 25.26 -6.07 -3.49
N MET A 5 25.26 -6.07 -4.83
CA MET A 5 24.06 -6.32 -5.61
C MET A 5 23.77 -7.82 -5.64
N VAL A 6 22.80 -8.25 -4.81
CA VAL A 6 22.33 -9.63 -4.78
C VAL A 6 21.16 -9.78 -5.75
N ILE A 7 21.31 -10.66 -6.75
CA ILE A 7 20.22 -11.03 -7.65
C ILE A 7 19.60 -12.34 -7.15
N VAL A 8 18.32 -12.28 -6.77
CA VAL A 8 17.54 -13.46 -6.36
C VAL A 8 16.63 -13.87 -7.52
N ARG A 9 16.77 -15.12 -7.99
CA ARG A 9 15.88 -15.69 -9.01
C ARG A 9 14.76 -16.49 -8.34
N LYS A 10 13.51 -16.14 -8.64
CA LYS A 10 12.31 -16.86 -8.19
C LYS A 10 11.40 -17.12 -9.37
N ASN A 11 10.84 -18.32 -9.41
CA ASN A 11 9.85 -18.68 -10.41
C ASN A 11 8.46 -18.42 -9.83
N ILE A 12 7.56 -17.88 -10.66
CA ILE A 12 6.17 -17.62 -10.32
C ILE A 12 5.27 -18.24 -11.38
N THR A 13 4.07 -18.63 -10.97
CA THR A 13 3.03 -19.09 -11.88
C THR A 13 1.99 -18.00 -12.01
N LEU A 14 1.75 -17.56 -13.24
CA LEU A 14 0.71 -16.61 -13.60
C LEU A 14 -0.34 -17.37 -14.43
N LYS A 15 -1.62 -17.04 -14.26
CA LYS A 15 -2.71 -17.69 -15.02
C LYS A 15 -2.84 -17.04 -16.42
N GLU A 16 -4.06 -16.72 -16.86
CA GLU A 16 -4.33 -16.08 -18.16
C GLU A 16 -3.64 -14.72 -18.33
N ASP A 17 -3.19 -14.11 -17.22
CA ASP A 17 -2.51 -12.83 -17.17
C ASP A 17 -1.19 -12.77 -17.97
N VAL A 18 -0.54 -13.92 -18.23
CA VAL A 18 0.76 -14.00 -18.92
C VAL A 18 0.72 -13.33 -20.30
N ILE A 19 -0.38 -13.50 -21.03
CA ILE A 19 -0.52 -12.94 -22.38
C ILE A 19 -0.52 -11.42 -22.33
N ILE A 20 -1.31 -10.85 -21.41
CA ILE A 20 -1.43 -9.40 -21.19
C ILE A 20 -0.06 -8.81 -20.81
N PHE A 21 0.63 -9.45 -19.85
CA PHE A 21 1.96 -9.02 -19.41
C PHE A 21 2.97 -9.04 -20.55
N ASN A 22 3.01 -10.11 -21.34
CA ASN A 22 3.96 -10.25 -22.43
C ASN A 22 3.71 -9.23 -23.55
N ASP A 23 2.46 -8.97 -23.92
CA ASP A 23 2.14 -7.98 -24.96
C ASP A 23 2.48 -6.55 -24.52
N TYR A 24 2.21 -6.23 -23.25
CA TYR A 24 2.66 -4.96 -22.67
C TYR A 24 4.18 -4.85 -22.67
N CYS A 25 4.90 -5.88 -22.21
CA CYS A 25 6.37 -5.92 -22.19
C CYS A 25 6.97 -5.68 -23.59
N LYS A 26 6.42 -6.33 -24.63
CA LYS A 26 6.83 -6.13 -26.03
C LYS A 26 6.64 -4.69 -26.48
N LYS A 27 5.47 -4.09 -26.21
CA LYS A 27 5.17 -2.69 -26.58
C LYS A 27 6.05 -1.69 -25.85
N ALA A 28 6.35 -1.96 -24.58
CA ALA A 28 7.17 -1.10 -23.73
C ALA A 28 8.69 -1.33 -23.91
N GLY A 29 9.11 -2.33 -24.70
CA GLY A 29 10.53 -2.63 -24.93
C GLY A 29 11.26 -3.12 -23.67
N GLN A 30 10.56 -3.76 -22.73
CA GLN A 30 11.14 -4.24 -21.47
C GLN A 30 10.84 -5.72 -21.26
N THR A 31 11.68 -6.40 -20.48
CA THR A 31 11.44 -7.79 -20.07
C THR A 31 10.42 -7.87 -18.93
N LEU A 32 9.77 -9.03 -18.77
CA LEU A 32 8.87 -9.27 -17.64
C LEU A 32 9.57 -9.08 -16.29
N SER A 33 10.85 -9.45 -16.18
CA SER A 33 11.62 -9.28 -14.94
C SER A 33 11.87 -7.80 -14.62
N GLU A 34 12.12 -6.96 -15.63
CA GLU A 34 12.26 -5.51 -15.44
C GLU A 34 10.93 -4.88 -15.04
N LEU A 35 9.84 -5.24 -15.72
CA LEU A 35 8.52 -4.76 -15.39
C LEU A 35 8.13 -5.08 -13.94
N LEU A 36 8.31 -6.33 -13.52
CA LEU A 36 7.99 -6.77 -12.15
C LEU A 36 8.89 -6.06 -11.12
N ARG A 37 10.18 -5.90 -11.41
CA ARG A 37 11.11 -5.17 -10.54
C ARG A 37 10.70 -3.71 -10.37
N ASN A 38 10.44 -3.02 -11.48
CA ASN A 38 10.09 -1.60 -11.47
C ASN A 38 8.74 -1.37 -10.80
N SER A 39 7.76 -2.23 -11.09
CA SER A 39 6.45 -2.21 -10.42
C SER A 39 6.57 -2.42 -8.92
N ALA A 40 7.35 -3.41 -8.48
CA ALA A 40 7.57 -3.67 -7.06
C ALA A 40 8.26 -2.48 -6.37
N LEU A 41 9.28 -1.88 -6.99
CA LEU A 41 9.95 -0.69 -6.46
C LEU A 41 9.01 0.50 -6.32
N LYS A 42 8.13 0.71 -7.32
CA LYS A 42 7.11 1.75 -7.28
C LYS A 42 6.17 1.56 -6.09
N VAL A 43 5.61 0.37 -5.91
CA VAL A 43 4.72 0.06 -4.78
C VAL A 43 5.44 0.24 -3.43
N ILE A 44 6.68 -0.23 -3.31
CA ILE A 44 7.47 -0.05 -2.08
C ILE A 44 7.67 1.43 -1.78
N LYS A 45 7.96 2.25 -2.80
CA LYS A 45 8.15 3.69 -2.64
C LYS A 45 6.86 4.37 -2.21
N GLU A 46 5.74 4.06 -2.88
CA GLU A 46 4.42 4.58 -2.52
C GLU A 46 4.04 4.25 -1.08
N VAL A 47 4.27 3.01 -0.64
CA VAL A 47 4.01 2.60 0.75
C VAL A 47 4.94 3.31 1.75
N LYS A 48 6.19 3.59 1.38
CA LYS A 48 7.13 4.32 2.25
C LYS A 48 6.79 5.80 2.37
N GLU A 49 6.27 6.39 1.31
CA GLU A 49 5.90 7.82 1.26
C GLU A 49 4.46 8.06 1.73
N MET A 50 3.68 6.99 1.93
CA MET A 50 2.30 7.04 2.39
C MET A 50 2.20 7.72 3.75
N ASN A 51 1.33 8.73 3.83
CA ASN A 51 1.07 9.42 5.08
C ASN A 51 0.08 8.66 5.97
N LEU A 52 0.01 9.03 7.26
CA LEU A 52 -0.83 8.33 8.24
C LEU A 52 -2.32 8.35 7.85
N ALA A 53 -2.81 9.43 7.24
CA ALA A 53 -4.21 9.52 6.83
C ALA A 53 -4.52 8.56 5.67
N GLU A 54 -3.67 8.51 4.65
CA GLU A 54 -3.77 7.57 3.53
C GLU A 54 -3.72 6.11 4.00
N TYR A 55 -2.82 5.81 4.96
CA TYR A 55 -2.72 4.49 5.55
C TYR A 55 -4.02 4.06 6.24
N ILE A 56 -4.59 4.94 7.07
CA ILE A 56 -5.84 4.68 7.80
C ILE A 56 -6.99 4.50 6.81
N GLU A 57 -7.08 5.33 5.77
CA GLU A 57 -8.16 5.23 4.77
C GLU A 57 -8.12 3.91 3.99
N ILE A 58 -6.92 3.43 3.63
CA ILE A 58 -6.76 2.20 2.84
C ILE A 58 -6.95 0.95 3.70
N ASN A 59 -6.44 0.95 4.94
CA ASN A 59 -6.30 -0.27 5.74
C ASN A 59 -7.29 -0.37 6.91
N CYS A 60 -7.83 0.74 7.40
CA CYS A 60 -8.79 0.73 8.50
C CYS A 60 -10.22 0.78 7.97
N LYS A 61 -11.10 -0.04 8.53
CA LYS A 61 -12.53 0.10 8.28
C LYS A 61 -12.98 1.46 8.78
N LYS A 62 -13.91 2.10 8.05
CA LYS A 62 -14.59 3.28 8.57
C LYS A 62 -15.27 2.90 9.87
N MET A 63 -15.12 3.76 10.87
CA MET A 63 -15.80 3.66 12.15
C MET A 63 -17.29 3.47 11.90
N ASP A 64 -17.87 2.47 12.54
CA ASP A 64 -19.31 2.28 12.47
C ASP A 64 -20.05 3.33 13.29
N LYS A 65 -21.37 3.36 13.13
CA LYS A 65 -22.20 4.41 13.69
C LYS A 65 -22.28 4.33 15.22
N GLU A 66 -22.27 3.13 15.78
CA GLU A 66 -22.37 2.90 17.23
C GLU A 66 -21.05 3.29 17.90
N GLU A 67 -19.92 2.84 17.34
CA GLU A 67 -18.58 3.21 17.81
C GLU A 67 -18.34 4.72 17.73
N GLY A 68 -18.89 5.37 16.69
CA GLY A 68 -18.86 6.83 16.54
C GLY A 68 -19.69 7.59 17.58
N GLU A 69 -20.82 7.04 17.99
CA GLU A 69 -21.66 7.65 19.03
C GLU A 69 -21.03 7.51 20.43
N GLU A 70 -20.38 6.37 20.71
CA GLU A 70 -19.64 6.15 21.96
C GLU A 70 -18.43 7.08 22.08
N THR A 71 -17.60 7.16 21.04
CA THR A 71 -16.46 8.09 21.00
C THR A 71 -16.90 9.55 21.13
N GLY A 72 -17.99 9.94 20.48
CA GLY A 72 -18.57 11.28 20.60
C GLY A 72 -19.02 11.62 22.02
N LYS A 73 -19.58 10.66 22.77
CA LYS A 73 -19.95 10.84 24.19
C LYS A 73 -18.72 11.01 25.08
N ILE A 74 -17.67 10.23 24.84
CA ILE A 74 -16.42 10.30 25.60
C ILE A 74 -15.73 11.66 25.39
N ILE A 75 -15.64 12.14 24.15
CA ILE A 75 -15.02 13.44 23.82
C ILE A 75 -15.75 14.58 24.53
N LYS A 76 -17.08 14.62 24.46
CA LYS A 76 -17.89 15.64 25.14
C LYS A 76 -17.63 15.68 26.64
N ASN A 77 -17.51 14.51 27.27
CA ASN A 77 -17.24 14.42 28.71
C ASN A 77 -15.83 14.94 29.07
N ILE A 78 -14.83 14.70 28.21
CA ILE A 78 -13.47 15.22 28.41
C ILE A 78 -13.41 16.75 28.25
N GLU A 79 -14.18 17.32 27.32
CA GLU A 79 -14.25 18.77 27.13
C GLU A 79 -14.91 19.46 28.33
N THR A 80 -15.96 18.87 28.90
CA THR A 80 -16.62 19.39 30.11
C THR A 80 -15.75 19.29 31.36
N ASP A 81 -14.81 18.34 31.43
CA ASP A 81 -13.88 18.19 32.56
C ASP A 81 -12.70 19.18 32.52
N LYS A 82 -12.49 19.89 31.40
CA LYS A 82 -11.45 20.93 31.26
C LYS A 82 -11.92 22.33 31.67
N GLU A 83 -13.19 22.51 31.99
CA GLU A 83 -13.75 23.79 32.45
C GLU A 83 -13.75 23.96 34.00
N ILE A 84 -12.97 23.14 34.73
CA ILE A 84 -12.72 23.30 36.18
C ILE A 84 -11.30 23.78 36.44
#